data_AF-A0A847LKG0-F1
#
_entry.id   AF-A0A847LKG0-F1
#
_cell.length_a   1.000
_cell.length_b   1.000
_cell.length_c   1.000
_cell.angle_alpha   90.00
_cell.angle_beta   90.00
_cell.angle_gamma   90.00
#
_symmetry.space_group_name_H-M   'P 1'
#
loop_
_entity.id
_entity.type
_entity.pdbx_description
1 polymer ?
#
loop_
_entity_poly.entity_id
_entity_poly.type
_entity_poly.pdbx_seq_one_letter_code
_entity_poly.pdbx_strand_id
1 'polypeptide(L)'
;PHMLVAGATGSGKSVFIHSLIMTLIMRNTPSEVKLMIIDPKRVEMSKYRDIPHLMCPIITDYDEAKVAMDKLVQEMENRYDLLVETGCSKLSDFNEVAADYGYEPLPVLVVIIDEYADLVEGAKDIATPVVRIAQKSRAAGIHLVIATQRPSVNVITGVIKANLPTRVALSVASPADSVTILGSGGAETLLGRGDMLVDSPLISNQGLVRLQGAFVDDKEIIAVARFLKQRYPTEYMEEFLDLKHRSAAGAEFGGLIRQEKDERYDEIKAWVLTQDYISINRIQTNFGMGFSRASRIFNMLKDNDIVESGGESNSAKGSKVIASDMRSPEEKRIDNNEY
;
A
#
# COMPACT_ATOMS: atom_id res chain seq x y z
N PRO A 1 -5.16 -16.49 2.04
CA PRO A 1 -4.60 -15.12 2.24
C PRO A 1 -5.21 -14.10 1.28
N HIS A 2 -5.59 -14.50 0.07
CA HIS A 2 -6.13 -13.62 -0.96
C HIS A 2 -7.47 -14.13 -1.46
N MET A 3 -8.30 -13.21 -1.94
CA MET A 3 -9.69 -13.47 -2.33
C MET A 3 -9.95 -13.02 -3.77
N LEU A 4 -10.66 -13.87 -4.52
CA LEU A 4 -11.28 -13.53 -5.79
C LEU A 4 -12.80 -13.40 -5.58
N VAL A 5 -13.40 -12.31 -6.02
CA VAL A 5 -14.85 -12.07 -5.97
C VAL A 5 -15.35 -11.85 -7.38
N ALA A 6 -16.38 -12.57 -7.80
CA ALA A 6 -16.95 -12.36 -9.12
C ALA A 6 -18.48 -12.52 -9.12
N GLY A 7 -19.14 -11.77 -9.98
CA GLY A 7 -20.59 -11.78 -10.11
C GLY A 7 -21.08 -10.77 -11.14
N ALA A 8 -22.18 -11.06 -11.80
CA ALA A 8 -22.78 -10.16 -12.79
C ALA A 8 -23.37 -8.89 -12.14
N THR A 9 -23.71 -7.88 -12.95
CA THR A 9 -24.44 -6.69 -12.48
C THR A 9 -25.71 -7.08 -11.74
N GLY A 10 -25.96 -6.45 -10.57
CA GLY A 10 -27.12 -6.76 -9.73
C GLY A 10 -27.01 -8.05 -8.89
N SER A 11 -25.91 -8.80 -8.99
CA SER A 11 -25.66 -10.00 -8.18
C SER A 11 -25.46 -9.71 -6.70
N GLY A 12 -25.06 -8.49 -6.35
CA GLY A 12 -24.68 -8.07 -4.99
C GLY A 12 -23.17 -7.93 -4.76
N LYS A 13 -22.34 -8.03 -5.82
CA LYS A 13 -20.87 -7.91 -5.71
C LYS A 13 -20.42 -6.66 -4.96
N SER A 14 -20.91 -5.47 -5.34
CA SER A 14 -20.52 -4.21 -4.69
C SER A 14 -20.91 -4.21 -3.21
N VAL A 15 -22.11 -4.70 -2.87
CA VAL A 15 -22.58 -4.81 -1.48
C VAL A 15 -21.70 -5.78 -0.67
N PHE A 16 -21.27 -6.90 -1.27
CA PHE A 16 -20.33 -7.82 -0.62
C PHE A 16 -18.99 -7.14 -0.29
N ILE A 17 -18.42 -6.40 -1.26
CA ILE A 17 -17.16 -5.67 -1.04
C ILE A 17 -17.33 -4.58 0.02
N HIS A 18 -18.45 -3.86 0.01
CA HIS A 18 -18.76 -2.90 1.06
C HIS A 18 -18.87 -3.56 2.44
N SER A 19 -19.56 -4.70 2.54
CA SER A 19 -19.66 -5.47 3.78
C SER A 19 -18.30 -5.92 4.28
N LEU A 20 -17.38 -6.30 3.37
CA LEU A 20 -16.01 -6.67 3.70
C LEU A 20 -15.23 -5.47 4.23
N ILE A 21 -15.24 -4.33 3.53
CA ILE A 21 -14.58 -3.09 3.96
C ILE A 21 -15.10 -2.66 5.33
N MET A 22 -16.43 -2.63 5.51
CA MET A 22 -17.08 -2.26 6.77
C MET A 22 -16.63 -3.17 7.91
N THR A 23 -16.56 -4.49 7.67
CA THR A 23 -16.06 -5.45 8.66
C THR A 23 -14.63 -5.14 9.08
N LEU A 24 -13.75 -4.78 8.14
CA LEU A 24 -12.36 -4.45 8.42
C LEU A 24 -12.23 -3.15 9.24
N ILE A 25 -12.86 -2.07 8.79
CA ILE A 25 -12.70 -0.73 9.41
C ILE A 25 -13.46 -0.59 10.73
N MET A 26 -14.47 -1.42 10.99
CA MET A 26 -15.22 -1.41 12.26
C MET A 26 -14.58 -2.28 13.35
N ARG A 27 -13.66 -3.19 12.99
CA ARG A 27 -13.03 -4.13 13.94
C ARG A 27 -11.55 -3.87 14.17
N ASN A 28 -10.93 -3.02 13.38
CA ASN A 28 -9.51 -2.73 13.44
C ASN A 28 -9.29 -1.22 13.41
N THR A 29 -8.29 -0.77 14.15
CA THR A 29 -7.81 0.62 14.14
C THR A 29 -6.99 0.91 12.87
N PRO A 30 -6.81 2.19 12.49
CA PRO A 30 -5.97 2.56 11.34
C PRO A 30 -4.50 2.13 11.44
N SER A 31 -3.98 1.90 12.64
CA SER A 31 -2.62 1.38 12.88
C SER A 31 -2.51 -0.14 12.72
N GLU A 32 -3.63 -0.87 12.84
CA GLU A 32 -3.66 -2.32 12.67
C GLU A 32 -3.92 -2.73 11.22
N VAL A 33 -4.78 -1.99 10.51
CA VAL A 33 -5.15 -2.28 9.12
C VAL A 33 -5.12 -1.02 8.28
N LYS A 34 -4.41 -1.08 7.14
CA LYS A 34 -4.42 -0.06 6.10
C LYS A 34 -4.96 -0.63 4.78
N LEU A 35 -5.71 0.20 4.07
CA LEU A 35 -6.42 -0.15 2.85
C LEU A 35 -5.85 0.61 1.65
N MET A 36 -5.62 -0.11 0.55
CA MET A 36 -5.46 0.47 -0.79
C MET A 36 -6.69 0.11 -1.60
N ILE A 37 -7.37 1.11 -2.17
CA ILE A 37 -8.57 0.88 -2.97
C ILE A 37 -8.32 1.37 -4.40
N ILE A 38 -8.53 0.48 -5.37
CA ILE A 38 -8.46 0.76 -6.80
C ILE A 38 -9.87 0.63 -7.39
N ASP A 39 -10.43 1.76 -7.80
CA ASP A 39 -11.78 1.92 -8.36
C ASP A 39 -11.70 2.74 -9.68
N PRO A 40 -11.40 2.10 -10.82
CA PRO A 40 -11.26 2.80 -12.10
C PRO A 40 -12.57 3.45 -12.58
N LYS A 41 -13.73 2.97 -12.10
CA LYS A 41 -15.05 3.50 -12.51
C LYS A 41 -15.47 4.73 -11.70
N ARG A 42 -14.85 5.00 -10.55
CA ARG A 42 -15.17 6.13 -9.64
C ARG A 42 -16.59 6.12 -9.07
N VAL A 43 -17.30 5.00 -9.13
CA VAL A 43 -18.72 4.94 -8.78
C VAL A 43 -18.91 4.44 -7.35
N GLU A 44 -18.27 3.34 -6.99
CA GLU A 44 -18.64 2.56 -5.81
C GLU A 44 -17.88 3.03 -4.56
N MET A 45 -16.58 3.31 -4.70
CA MET A 45 -15.69 3.43 -3.53
C MET A 45 -15.53 4.85 -3.00
N SER A 46 -16.05 5.86 -3.71
CA SER A 46 -15.94 7.28 -3.34
C SER A 46 -16.45 7.60 -1.91
N LYS A 47 -17.37 6.76 -1.40
CA LYS A 47 -17.92 6.82 -0.04
C LYS A 47 -16.85 6.69 1.05
N TYR A 48 -15.73 6.03 0.76
CA TYR A 48 -14.60 5.81 1.67
C TYR A 48 -13.48 6.85 1.54
N ARG A 49 -13.61 7.85 0.67
CA ARG A 49 -12.55 8.85 0.47
C ARG A 49 -12.08 9.43 1.79
N ASP A 50 -10.77 9.53 2.01
CA ASP A 50 -10.14 10.10 3.20
C ASP A 50 -10.50 9.42 4.53
N ILE A 51 -10.97 8.17 4.56
CA ILE A 51 -11.02 7.44 5.84
C ILE A 51 -9.58 7.19 6.36
N PRO A 52 -9.35 7.18 7.68
CA PRO A 52 -8.01 7.06 8.27
C PRO A 52 -7.30 5.74 7.94
N HIS A 53 -8.06 4.70 7.58
CA HIS A 53 -7.52 3.41 7.14
C HIS A 53 -6.92 3.45 5.73
N LEU A 54 -7.20 4.47 4.90
CA LEU A 54 -6.60 4.52 3.56
C LEU A 54 -5.10 4.82 3.66
N MET A 55 -4.29 4.05 2.94
CA MET A 55 -2.84 4.31 2.81
C MET A 55 -2.52 5.33 1.71
N CYS A 56 -3.41 5.51 0.74
CA CYS A 56 -3.33 6.52 -0.30
C CYS A 56 -4.74 6.93 -0.74
N PRO A 57 -4.88 8.06 -1.47
CA PRO A 57 -6.14 8.40 -2.12
C PRO A 57 -6.64 7.23 -2.99
N ILE A 58 -7.97 7.09 -3.11
CA ILE A 58 -8.57 6.05 -3.96
C ILE A 58 -8.03 6.20 -5.38
N ILE A 59 -7.41 5.14 -5.88
CA ILE A 59 -6.75 5.12 -7.18
C ILE A 59 -7.82 4.87 -8.24
N THR A 60 -7.84 5.73 -9.25
CA THR A 60 -8.84 5.68 -10.32
C THR A 60 -8.21 5.61 -11.70
N ASP A 61 -6.93 5.94 -11.80
CA ASP A 61 -6.16 5.88 -13.03
C ASP A 61 -5.45 4.52 -13.15
N TYR A 62 -5.41 4.00 -14.38
CA TYR A 62 -4.86 2.69 -14.69
C TYR A 62 -3.34 2.63 -14.50
N ASP A 63 -2.62 3.67 -14.93
CA ASP A 63 -1.17 3.75 -14.81
C ASP A 63 -0.75 4.01 -13.36
N GLU A 64 -1.49 4.86 -12.63
CA GLU A 64 -1.31 5.04 -11.18
C GLU A 64 -1.52 3.73 -10.41
N ALA A 65 -2.51 2.92 -10.81
CA ALA A 65 -2.73 1.60 -10.22
C ALA A 65 -1.53 0.66 -10.46
N LYS A 66 -0.92 0.70 -11.65
CA LYS A 66 0.30 -0.07 -11.91
C LYS A 66 1.45 0.35 -11.02
N VAL A 67 1.71 1.65 -10.93
CA VAL A 67 2.77 2.20 -10.07
C VAL A 67 2.53 1.84 -8.61
N ALA A 68 1.29 1.95 -8.12
CA ALA A 68 0.95 1.56 -6.75
C ALA A 68 1.19 0.08 -6.49
N MET A 69 0.82 -0.80 -7.42
CA MET A 69 1.07 -2.23 -7.30
C MET A 69 2.57 -2.58 -7.31
N ASP A 70 3.39 -1.86 -8.08
CA ASP A 70 4.85 -2.02 -8.07
C ASP A 70 5.47 -1.53 -6.75
N LYS A 71 5.00 -0.39 -6.23
CA LYS A 71 5.43 0.10 -4.92
C LYS A 71 5.02 -0.84 -3.80
N LEU A 72 3.86 -1.48 -3.91
CA LEU A 72 3.42 -2.49 -2.96
C LEU A 72 4.26 -3.77 -3.03
N VAL A 73 4.77 -4.13 -4.20
CA VAL A 73 5.81 -5.18 -4.32
C VAL A 73 7.07 -4.76 -3.58
N GLN A 74 7.52 -3.51 -3.72
CA GLN A 74 8.70 -3.03 -2.99
C GLN A 74 8.48 -3.07 -1.48
N GLU A 75 7.33 -2.61 -1.00
CA GLU A 75 6.96 -2.68 0.42
C GLU A 75 6.91 -4.13 0.94
N MET A 76 6.44 -5.08 0.12
CA MET A 76 6.50 -6.50 0.46
C MET A 76 7.94 -6.98 0.68
N GLU A 77 8.88 -6.62 -0.21
CA GLU A 77 10.29 -7.01 -0.07
C GLU A 77 10.92 -6.31 1.15
N ASN A 78 10.63 -5.02 1.39
CA ASN A 78 11.11 -4.30 2.58
C ASN A 78 10.66 -4.98 3.88
N ARG A 79 9.40 -5.43 3.95
CA ARG A 79 8.90 -6.19 5.09
C ARG A 79 9.58 -7.54 5.24
N TYR A 80 9.94 -8.19 4.13
CA TYR A 80 10.70 -9.43 4.19
C TYR A 80 12.11 -9.24 4.74
N ASP A 81 12.80 -8.18 4.32
CA ASP A 81 14.12 -7.84 4.86
C ASP A 81 14.03 -7.61 6.37
N LEU A 82 13.03 -6.85 6.82
CA LEU A 82 12.79 -6.61 8.25
C LEU A 82 12.47 -7.91 9.03
N LEU A 83 11.69 -8.82 8.45
CA LEU A 83 11.42 -10.13 9.05
C LEU A 83 12.70 -10.95 9.20
N VAL A 84 13.59 -10.93 8.21
CA VAL A 84 14.88 -11.63 8.27
C VAL A 84 15.80 -11.00 9.33
N GLU A 85 15.91 -9.67 9.36
CA GLU A 85 16.74 -8.94 10.33
C GLU A 85 16.31 -9.18 11.79
N THR A 86 15.00 -9.31 12.02
CA THR A 86 14.41 -9.57 13.34
C THR A 86 14.22 -11.06 13.65
N GLY A 87 14.61 -11.96 12.74
CA GLY A 87 14.44 -13.41 12.92
C GLY A 87 12.98 -13.89 12.96
N CYS A 88 12.04 -13.08 12.47
CA CYS A 88 10.60 -13.33 12.49
C CYS A 88 10.14 -14.08 11.23
N SER A 89 9.09 -14.90 11.36
CA SER A 89 8.59 -15.70 10.23
C SER A 89 7.42 -15.04 9.48
N LYS A 90 6.71 -14.12 10.14
CA LYS A 90 5.53 -13.41 9.61
C LYS A 90 5.33 -12.09 10.35
N LEU A 91 4.53 -11.20 9.77
CA LEU A 91 4.22 -9.88 10.31
C LEU A 91 3.72 -9.90 11.76
N SER A 92 2.91 -10.90 12.13
CA SER A 92 2.42 -10.99 13.51
C SER A 92 3.53 -11.23 14.52
N ASP A 93 4.54 -12.04 14.17
CA ASP A 93 5.70 -12.31 15.04
C ASP A 93 6.53 -11.04 15.19
N PHE A 94 6.76 -10.32 14.08
CA PHE A 94 7.45 -9.04 14.10
C PHE A 94 6.72 -8.02 14.98
N ASN A 95 5.40 -7.90 14.86
CA ASN A 95 4.63 -6.95 15.66
C ASN A 95 4.70 -7.23 17.17
N GLU A 96 4.94 -8.47 17.59
CA GLU A 96 5.14 -8.83 19.01
C GLU A 96 6.50 -8.35 19.55
N VAL A 97 7.53 -8.29 18.69
CA VAL A 97 8.90 -7.91 19.07
C VAL A 97 9.33 -6.55 18.55
N ALA A 98 8.48 -5.84 17.81
CA ALA A 98 8.83 -4.60 17.11
C ALA A 98 9.44 -3.55 18.06
N ALA A 99 8.87 -3.42 19.25
CA ALA A 99 9.35 -2.50 20.29
C ALA A 99 10.77 -2.81 20.78
N ASP A 100 11.16 -4.09 20.84
CA ASP A 100 12.49 -4.53 21.26
C ASP A 100 13.57 -4.09 20.26
N TYR A 101 13.18 -3.95 18.99
CA TYR A 101 14.01 -3.47 17.90
C TYR A 101 13.85 -1.97 17.61
N GLY A 102 13.06 -1.25 18.42
CA GLY A 102 12.83 0.19 18.25
C GLY A 102 11.92 0.55 17.07
N TYR A 103 11.11 -0.40 16.60
CA TYR A 103 10.10 -0.18 15.56
C TYR A 103 8.69 -0.09 16.15
N GLU A 104 7.81 0.61 15.42
CA GLU A 104 6.37 0.53 15.65
C GLU A 104 5.80 -0.74 14.97
N PRO A 105 4.74 -1.35 15.53
CA PRO A 105 4.03 -2.43 14.84
C PRO A 105 3.54 -1.99 13.46
N LEU A 106 3.72 -2.87 12.48
CA LEU A 106 3.32 -2.62 11.11
C LEU A 106 1.86 -3.05 10.87
N PRO A 107 1.07 -2.25 10.14
CA PRO A 107 -0.30 -2.60 9.81
C PRO A 107 -0.34 -3.74 8.79
N VAL A 108 -1.40 -4.55 8.87
CA VAL A 108 -1.82 -5.43 7.78
C VAL A 108 -2.31 -4.56 6.62
N LEU A 109 -1.80 -4.82 5.42
CA LEU A 109 -2.24 -4.12 4.21
C LEU A 109 -3.30 -4.95 3.48
N VAL A 110 -4.44 -4.35 3.18
CA VAL A 110 -5.49 -4.98 2.35
C VAL A 110 -5.72 -4.15 1.10
N VAL A 111 -5.50 -4.77 -0.06
CA VAL A 111 -5.68 -4.12 -1.36
C VAL A 111 -6.95 -4.63 -2.00
N ILE A 112 -7.82 -3.71 -2.37
CA ILE A 112 -9.14 -3.99 -2.93
C ILE A 112 -9.19 -3.43 -4.33
N ILE A 113 -9.41 -4.31 -5.30
CA ILE A 113 -9.57 -3.96 -6.71
C ILE A 113 -11.01 -4.27 -7.11
N ASP A 114 -11.83 -3.26 -7.41
CA ASP A 114 -13.27 -3.49 -7.66
C ASP A 114 -13.55 -4.17 -9.02
N GLU A 115 -12.82 -3.77 -10.06
CA GLU A 115 -12.97 -4.28 -11.42
C GLU A 115 -11.60 -4.55 -12.05
N TYR A 116 -11.03 -5.71 -11.72
CA TYR A 116 -9.71 -6.10 -12.19
C TYR A 116 -9.61 -6.25 -13.70
N ALA A 117 -10.71 -6.62 -14.37
CA ALA A 117 -10.77 -6.70 -15.82
C ALA A 117 -10.40 -5.36 -16.48
N ASP A 118 -10.88 -4.25 -15.94
CA ASP A 118 -10.58 -2.91 -16.46
C ASP A 118 -9.09 -2.59 -16.31
N LEU A 119 -8.45 -3.01 -15.21
CA LEU A 119 -7.01 -2.82 -15.03
C LEU A 119 -6.20 -3.63 -16.03
N VAL A 120 -6.57 -4.90 -16.28
CA VAL A 120 -5.85 -5.75 -17.24
C VAL A 120 -5.92 -5.19 -18.66
N GLU A 121 -7.04 -4.58 -19.03
CA GLU A 121 -7.24 -3.95 -20.33
C GLU A 121 -6.59 -2.55 -20.41
N GLY A 122 -6.61 -1.79 -19.30
CA GLY A 122 -6.20 -0.39 -19.26
C GLY A 122 -4.75 -0.13 -18.85
N ALA A 123 -4.12 -1.04 -18.11
CA ALA A 123 -2.76 -0.89 -17.58
C ALA A 123 -1.83 -1.99 -18.09
N LYS A 124 -0.77 -1.60 -18.79
CA LYS A 124 0.21 -2.55 -19.33
C LYS A 124 0.90 -3.31 -18.20
N ASP A 125 0.98 -4.63 -18.36
CA ASP A 125 1.68 -5.56 -17.46
C ASP A 125 1.22 -5.54 -15.98
N ILE A 126 0.00 -5.08 -15.69
CA ILE A 126 -0.55 -5.04 -14.31
C ILE A 126 -0.67 -6.41 -13.65
N ALA A 127 -0.84 -7.48 -14.44
CA ALA A 127 -0.94 -8.83 -13.90
C ALA A 127 0.35 -9.28 -13.20
N THR A 128 1.51 -8.77 -13.61
CA THR A 128 2.81 -9.17 -13.07
C THR A 128 2.96 -8.84 -11.57
N PRO A 129 2.82 -7.58 -11.11
CA PRO A 129 2.89 -7.28 -9.68
C PRO A 129 1.75 -7.93 -8.87
N VAL A 130 0.55 -8.05 -9.45
CA VAL A 130 -0.58 -8.74 -8.82
C VAL A 130 -0.25 -10.20 -8.50
N VAL A 131 0.28 -10.95 -9.47
CA VAL A 131 0.71 -12.34 -9.29
C VAL A 131 1.84 -12.44 -8.27
N ARG A 132 2.83 -11.53 -8.33
CA ARG A 132 3.97 -11.53 -7.39
C ARG A 132 3.51 -11.35 -5.94
N ILE A 133 2.58 -10.41 -5.70
CA ILE A 133 1.98 -10.22 -4.37
C ILE A 133 1.18 -11.45 -3.98
N ALA A 134 0.33 -11.98 -4.87
CA ALA A 134 -0.50 -13.14 -4.57
C ALA A 134 0.31 -14.39 -4.20
N GLN A 135 1.53 -14.52 -4.71
CA GLN A 135 2.43 -15.65 -4.43
C GLN A 135 3.17 -15.52 -3.09
N LYS A 136 3.64 -14.33 -2.75
CA LYS A 136 4.64 -14.16 -1.67
C LYS A 136 4.10 -13.41 -0.46
N SER A 137 3.08 -12.57 -0.60
CA SER A 137 2.85 -11.51 0.38
C SER A 137 2.16 -11.93 1.70
N ARG A 138 1.78 -13.20 1.84
CA ARG A 138 1.09 -13.73 3.03
C ARG A 138 1.87 -13.48 4.33
N ALA A 139 3.18 -13.75 4.34
CA ALA A 139 3.98 -13.59 5.55
C ALA A 139 4.25 -12.10 5.87
N ALA A 140 4.39 -11.27 4.83
CA ALA A 140 4.52 -9.81 4.95
C ALA A 140 3.22 -9.10 5.40
N GLY A 141 2.11 -9.84 5.54
CA GLY A 141 0.82 -9.30 5.98
C GLY A 141 0.18 -8.35 4.97
N ILE A 142 0.32 -8.66 3.68
CA ILE A 142 -0.37 -7.95 2.60
C ILE A 142 -1.39 -8.92 1.98
N HIS A 143 -2.60 -8.44 1.71
CA HIS A 143 -3.71 -9.27 1.26
C HIS A 143 -4.46 -8.63 0.09
N LEU A 144 -4.62 -9.37 -1.01
CA LEU A 144 -5.41 -8.96 -2.16
C LEU A 144 -6.87 -9.43 -2.06
N VAL A 145 -7.78 -8.52 -2.40
CA VAL A 145 -9.19 -8.78 -2.71
C VAL A 145 -9.40 -8.27 -4.13
N ILE A 146 -9.53 -9.20 -5.07
CA ILE A 146 -9.71 -8.90 -6.48
C ILE A 146 -11.16 -9.18 -6.84
N ALA A 147 -11.86 -8.16 -7.32
CA ALA A 147 -13.22 -8.27 -7.79
C ALA A 147 -13.32 -8.05 -9.30
N THR A 148 -14.30 -8.70 -9.94
CA THR A 148 -14.60 -8.51 -11.36
C THR A 148 -16.05 -8.85 -11.68
N GLN A 149 -16.66 -8.11 -12.60
CA GLN A 149 -17.97 -8.47 -13.18
C GLN A 149 -17.82 -9.27 -14.48
N ARG A 150 -16.59 -9.34 -15.01
CA ARG A 150 -16.25 -10.00 -16.28
C ARG A 150 -15.38 -11.22 -15.99
N PRO A 151 -15.97 -12.34 -15.53
CA PRO A 151 -15.24 -13.57 -15.22
C PRO A 151 -14.83 -14.31 -16.50
N SER A 152 -13.88 -13.74 -17.25
CA SER A 152 -13.31 -14.36 -18.45
C SER A 152 -11.98 -15.05 -18.14
N VAL A 153 -11.62 -16.07 -18.92
CA VAL A 153 -10.33 -16.78 -18.78
C VAL A 153 -9.13 -15.86 -19.05
N ASN A 154 -9.32 -14.82 -19.85
CA ASN A 154 -8.28 -13.84 -20.17
C ASN A 154 -7.99 -12.90 -18.99
N VAL A 155 -9.00 -12.62 -18.16
CA VAL A 155 -8.85 -11.80 -16.95
C VAL A 155 -8.44 -12.68 -15.77
N ILE A 156 -9.17 -13.77 -15.55
CA ILE A 156 -8.95 -14.73 -14.46
C ILE A 156 -8.15 -15.92 -14.98
N THR A 157 -6.88 -15.66 -15.29
CA THR A 157 -5.96 -16.67 -15.82
C THR A 157 -5.69 -17.79 -14.79
N GLY A 158 -5.18 -18.93 -15.26
CA GLY A 158 -4.82 -20.05 -14.37
C GLY A 158 -3.82 -19.65 -13.28
N VAL A 159 -2.87 -18.75 -13.60
CA VAL A 159 -1.87 -18.24 -12.65
C VAL A 159 -2.54 -17.40 -11.55
N ILE A 160 -3.50 -16.55 -11.91
CA ILE A 160 -4.29 -15.78 -10.93
C ILE A 160 -5.08 -16.74 -10.03
N LYS A 161 -5.77 -17.74 -10.60
CA LYS A 161 -6.56 -18.70 -9.82
C LYS A 161 -5.73 -19.54 -8.86
N ALA A 162 -4.52 -19.93 -9.25
CA ALA A 162 -3.63 -20.71 -8.41
C ALA A 162 -3.19 -19.96 -7.14
N ASN A 163 -3.18 -18.62 -7.17
CA ASN A 163 -2.71 -17.79 -6.05
C ASN A 163 -3.86 -17.10 -5.27
N LEU A 164 -5.10 -17.24 -5.71
CA LEU A 164 -6.31 -16.76 -5.02
C LEU A 164 -7.15 -17.97 -4.57
N PRO A 165 -6.80 -18.62 -3.44
CA PRO A 165 -7.44 -19.87 -3.01
C PRO A 165 -8.82 -19.67 -2.39
N THR A 166 -9.20 -18.43 -2.03
CA THR A 166 -10.56 -18.11 -1.59
C THR A 166 -11.30 -17.46 -2.73
N ARG A 167 -12.40 -18.06 -3.16
CA ARG A 167 -13.20 -17.61 -4.30
C ARG A 167 -14.64 -17.46 -3.90
N VAL A 168 -15.21 -16.30 -4.18
CA VAL A 168 -16.59 -15.94 -3.91
C VAL A 168 -17.26 -15.69 -5.25
N ALA A 169 -18.15 -16.59 -5.66
CA ALA A 169 -18.97 -16.40 -6.84
C ALA A 169 -20.39 -16.01 -6.41
N LEU A 170 -20.79 -14.78 -6.72
CA LEU A 170 -22.18 -14.39 -6.70
C LEU A 170 -22.87 -14.83 -8.01
N SER A 171 -24.16 -14.55 -8.15
CA SER A 171 -24.91 -14.87 -9.37
C SER A 171 -24.20 -14.39 -10.64
N VAL A 172 -24.04 -15.30 -11.61
CA VAL A 172 -23.40 -15.06 -12.92
C VAL A 172 -24.34 -15.43 -14.06
N ALA A 173 -24.02 -14.99 -15.27
CA ALA A 173 -24.89 -15.15 -16.43
C ALA A 173 -24.90 -16.57 -17.01
N SER A 174 -23.79 -17.32 -16.88
CA SER A 174 -23.65 -18.63 -17.52
C SER A 174 -22.88 -19.66 -16.69
N PRO A 175 -23.08 -20.98 -16.94
CA PRO A 175 -22.25 -22.02 -16.35
C PRO A 175 -20.75 -21.86 -16.66
N ALA A 176 -20.41 -21.33 -17.84
CA ALA A 176 -19.02 -21.10 -18.23
C ALA A 176 -18.35 -20.04 -17.34
N ASP A 177 -19.09 -19.01 -16.94
CA ASP A 177 -18.61 -18.00 -15.99
C ASP A 177 -18.40 -18.62 -14.60
N SER A 178 -19.33 -19.47 -14.14
CA SER A 178 -19.19 -20.20 -12.88
C SER A 178 -17.94 -21.07 -12.87
N VAL A 179 -17.72 -21.84 -13.94
CA VAL A 179 -16.52 -22.69 -14.09
C VAL A 179 -15.24 -21.85 -14.14
N THR A 180 -15.28 -20.68 -14.77
CA THR A 180 -14.13 -19.77 -14.79
C THR A 180 -13.70 -19.38 -13.38
N ILE A 181 -14.66 -19.08 -12.50
CA ILE A 181 -14.41 -18.64 -11.12
C ILE A 181 -14.12 -19.82 -10.19
N LEU A 182 -15.03 -20.80 -10.12
CA LEU A 182 -15.04 -21.88 -9.11
C LEU A 182 -14.44 -23.20 -9.60
N GLY A 183 -14.15 -23.32 -10.90
CA GLY A 183 -13.78 -24.59 -11.53
C GLY A 183 -14.96 -25.57 -11.69
N SER A 184 -16.16 -25.18 -11.29
CA SER A 184 -17.39 -25.98 -11.42
C SER A 184 -18.63 -25.07 -11.64
N GLY A 185 -19.73 -25.66 -12.12
CA GLY A 185 -21.01 -24.96 -12.27
C GLY A 185 -21.72 -24.75 -10.93
N GLY A 186 -22.76 -23.91 -10.94
CA GLY A 186 -23.65 -23.68 -9.80
C GLY A 186 -23.93 -22.20 -9.54
N ALA A 187 -22.97 -21.31 -9.82
CA ALA A 187 -23.15 -19.88 -9.55
C ALA A 187 -24.20 -19.23 -10.46
N GLU A 188 -24.43 -19.79 -11.65
CA GLU A 188 -25.48 -19.36 -12.59
C GLU A 188 -26.90 -19.61 -12.07
N THR A 189 -27.05 -20.48 -11.06
CA THR A 189 -28.36 -20.83 -10.47
C THR A 189 -28.69 -20.02 -9.21
N LEU A 190 -27.77 -19.13 -8.80
CA LEU A 190 -27.95 -18.29 -7.61
C LEU A 190 -29.00 -17.22 -7.86
N LEU A 191 -29.70 -16.85 -6.78
CA LEU A 191 -30.86 -15.96 -6.79
C LEU A 191 -30.50 -14.48 -6.98
N GLY A 192 -29.21 -14.15 -6.94
CA GLY A 192 -28.71 -12.77 -6.92
C GLY A 192 -28.86 -12.12 -5.55
N ARG A 193 -28.76 -10.78 -5.50
CA ARG A 193 -28.94 -9.97 -4.26
C ARG A 193 -28.15 -10.50 -3.05
N GLY A 194 -26.89 -10.89 -3.27
CA GLY A 194 -25.98 -11.35 -2.22
C GLY A 194 -25.95 -12.87 -2.01
N ASP A 195 -26.77 -13.66 -2.71
CA ASP A 195 -26.65 -15.11 -2.74
C ASP A 195 -25.35 -15.51 -3.45
N MET A 196 -24.53 -16.36 -2.81
CA MET A 196 -23.17 -16.66 -3.26
C MET A 196 -22.75 -18.10 -2.97
N LEU A 197 -21.83 -18.62 -3.78
CA LEU A 197 -21.06 -19.82 -3.52
C LEU A 197 -19.63 -19.43 -3.16
N VAL A 198 -19.11 -20.01 -2.08
CA VAL A 198 -17.76 -19.77 -1.60
C VAL A 198 -16.96 -21.06 -1.65
N ASP A 199 -15.85 -21.00 -2.38
CA ASP A 199 -14.77 -21.97 -2.36
C ASP A 199 -13.67 -21.43 -1.46
N SER A 200 -13.48 -22.02 -0.28
CA SER A 200 -12.40 -21.63 0.62
C SER A 200 -11.99 -22.81 1.50
N PRO A 201 -10.70 -23.16 1.53
CA PRO A 201 -10.20 -24.22 2.41
C PRO A 201 -10.33 -23.86 3.90
N LEU A 202 -10.60 -22.59 4.22
CA LEU A 202 -10.85 -22.14 5.59
C LEU A 202 -12.29 -22.40 6.06
N ILE A 203 -13.23 -22.61 5.12
CA ILE A 203 -14.65 -22.80 5.43
C ILE A 203 -15.03 -24.27 5.24
N SER A 204 -14.59 -24.90 4.14
CA SER A 204 -14.92 -26.29 3.82
C SER A 204 -13.83 -26.94 2.99
N ASN A 205 -13.44 -28.15 3.39
CA ASN A 205 -12.59 -29.03 2.58
C ASN A 205 -13.41 -29.99 1.70
N GLN A 206 -14.74 -29.94 1.78
CA GLN A 206 -15.66 -30.91 1.15
C GLN A 206 -16.38 -30.34 -0.09
N GLY A 207 -16.06 -29.11 -0.48
CA GLY A 207 -16.64 -28.46 -1.65
C GLY A 207 -17.23 -27.07 -1.34
N LEU A 208 -17.98 -26.55 -2.30
CA LEU A 208 -18.55 -25.21 -2.27
C LEU A 208 -19.57 -25.04 -1.13
N VAL A 209 -19.51 -23.90 -0.46
CA VAL A 209 -20.48 -23.52 0.58
C VAL A 209 -21.37 -22.40 0.06
N ARG A 210 -22.68 -22.61 0.05
CA ARG A 210 -23.64 -21.56 -0.28
C ARG A 210 -23.88 -20.66 0.92
N LEU A 211 -23.77 -19.35 0.73
CA LEU A 211 -23.93 -18.32 1.75
C LEU A 211 -24.85 -17.21 1.24
N GLN A 212 -25.47 -16.50 2.17
CA GLN A 212 -26.21 -15.27 1.89
C GLN A 212 -25.44 -14.08 2.45
N GLY A 213 -25.13 -13.12 1.58
CA GLY A 213 -24.38 -11.92 1.93
C GLY A 213 -25.16 -11.00 2.85
N ALA A 214 -24.46 -10.39 3.81
CA ALA A 214 -25.02 -9.31 4.60
C ALA A 214 -25.27 -8.09 3.70
N PHE A 215 -26.42 -7.45 3.89
CA PHE A 215 -26.73 -6.20 3.22
C PHE A 215 -26.23 -5.04 4.08
N VAL A 216 -25.57 -4.09 3.43
CA VAL A 216 -25.20 -2.80 4.02
C VAL A 216 -25.66 -1.71 3.07
N ASP A 217 -26.36 -0.71 3.61
CA ASP A 217 -26.82 0.42 2.81
C ASP A 217 -25.81 1.57 2.77
N ASP A 218 -26.01 2.49 1.83
CA ASP A 218 -25.11 3.64 1.67
C ASP A 218 -25.10 4.59 2.87
N LYS A 219 -26.21 4.67 3.62
CA LYS A 219 -26.32 5.54 4.79
C LYS A 219 -25.46 5.01 5.92
N GLU A 220 -25.45 3.70 6.14
CA GLU A 220 -24.60 3.00 7.10
C GLU A 220 -23.11 3.22 6.77
N ILE A 221 -22.73 3.04 5.50
CA ILE A 221 -21.35 3.26 5.04
C ILE A 221 -20.92 4.70 5.31
N ILE A 222 -21.73 5.68 4.91
CA ILE A 222 -21.43 7.11 5.09
C ILE A 222 -21.35 7.47 6.58
N ALA A 223 -22.23 6.91 7.42
CA ALA A 223 -22.23 7.15 8.85
C ALA A 223 -20.93 6.64 9.50
N VAL A 224 -20.49 5.42 9.18
CA VAL A 224 -19.24 4.86 9.70
C VAL A 224 -18.02 5.62 9.17
N ALA A 225 -17.97 5.91 7.86
CA ALA A 225 -16.87 6.69 7.29
C ALA A 225 -16.75 8.08 7.94
N ARG A 226 -17.89 8.75 8.18
CA ARG A 226 -17.91 10.05 8.89
C ARG A 226 -17.41 9.92 10.33
N PHE A 227 -17.89 8.91 11.07
CA PHE A 227 -17.45 8.66 12.43
C PHE A 227 -15.93 8.49 12.53
N LEU A 228 -15.34 7.69 11.63
CA LEU A 228 -13.90 7.43 11.62
C LEU A 228 -13.10 8.70 11.34
N LYS A 229 -13.49 9.51 10.35
CA LYS A 229 -12.83 10.79 10.02
C LYS A 229 -12.87 11.82 11.15
N GLN A 230 -13.89 11.79 11.99
CA GLN A 230 -13.99 12.69 13.14
C GLN A 230 -13.10 12.26 14.30
N ARG A 231 -12.70 10.98 14.35
CA ARG A 231 -11.96 10.38 15.47
C ARG A 231 -10.48 10.22 15.21
N TYR A 232 -10.09 10.05 13.95
CA TYR A 232 -8.70 9.81 13.57
C TYR A 232 -8.32 10.68 12.36
N PRO A 233 -7.08 11.20 12.32
CA PRO A 233 -6.59 11.90 11.15
C PRO A 233 -6.37 10.93 9.98
N THR A 234 -6.50 11.47 8.77
CA THR A 234 -6.17 10.75 7.54
C THR A 234 -4.68 10.90 7.27
N GLU A 235 -3.95 9.80 7.43
CA GLU A 235 -2.50 9.74 7.20
C GLU A 235 -2.21 8.77 6.07
N TYR A 236 -1.92 9.35 4.90
CA TYR A 236 -1.43 8.61 3.75
C TYR A 236 0.07 8.31 3.89
N MET A 237 0.46 7.15 3.38
CA MET A 237 1.86 6.74 3.29
C MET A 237 2.53 7.55 2.20
N GLU A 238 3.59 8.28 2.54
CA GLU A 238 4.26 9.22 1.63
C GLU A 238 4.73 8.54 0.33
N GLU A 239 5.21 7.31 0.42
CA GLU A 239 5.65 6.54 -0.74
C GLU A 239 4.52 6.25 -1.75
N PHE A 240 3.25 6.29 -1.34
CA PHE A 240 2.08 6.09 -2.21
C PHE A 240 1.37 7.40 -2.61
N LEU A 241 1.95 8.57 -2.32
CA LEU A 241 1.38 9.86 -2.74
C LEU A 241 1.76 10.26 -4.17
N ASP A 242 2.98 9.94 -4.61
CA ASP A 242 3.43 10.18 -5.98
C ASP A 242 3.25 8.91 -6.84
N LEU A 243 2.05 8.70 -7.36
CA LEU A 243 1.74 7.57 -8.24
C LEU A 243 1.86 7.92 -9.73
N LYS A 244 2.21 9.18 -10.05
CA LYS A 244 2.34 9.60 -11.43
C LYS A 244 3.57 8.96 -12.03
N HIS A 245 3.38 8.29 -13.17
CA HIS A 245 4.48 7.74 -13.94
C HIS A 245 5.45 8.88 -14.31
N ARG A 246 6.69 8.85 -13.80
CA ARG A 246 7.82 9.49 -14.48
C ARG A 246 8.07 8.66 -15.73
N SER A 247 7.24 8.88 -16.74
CA SER A 247 7.31 8.17 -18.01
C SER A 247 8.72 8.34 -18.56
N ALA A 248 9.36 7.22 -18.91
CA ALA A 248 10.59 7.17 -19.69
C ALA A 248 10.31 7.60 -21.15
N ALA A 249 9.86 8.85 -21.32
CA ALA A 249 9.66 9.52 -22.60
C ALA A 249 10.23 10.93 -22.45
N GLY A 250 11.54 11.07 -22.71
CA GLY A 250 12.24 12.35 -22.57
C GLY A 250 13.75 12.21 -22.35
N ALA A 251 14.41 11.30 -23.07
CA ALA A 251 15.79 11.61 -23.45
C ALA A 251 15.70 12.80 -24.42
N GLU A 252 16.42 13.88 -24.10
CA GLU A 252 16.32 15.25 -24.68
C GLU A 252 15.27 16.18 -24.06
N PHE A 253 15.51 16.60 -22.82
CA PHE A 253 15.67 18.04 -22.54
C PHE A 253 16.50 18.23 -21.27
N GLY A 254 17.74 18.68 -21.43
CA GLY A 254 18.50 19.21 -20.30
C GLY A 254 17.78 20.43 -19.76
N GLY A 255 17.24 20.34 -18.54
CA GLY A 255 16.51 21.43 -17.93
C GLY A 255 15.89 21.08 -16.59
N LEU A 256 16.69 21.22 -15.53
CA LEU A 256 16.28 21.41 -14.13
C LEU A 256 15.33 20.34 -13.56
N ILE A 257 15.94 19.29 -12.99
CA ILE A 257 15.35 18.55 -11.87
C ILE A 257 15.12 19.57 -10.74
N ARG A 258 13.92 20.16 -10.66
CA ARG A 258 13.42 20.69 -9.40
C ARG A 258 13.06 19.47 -8.55
N GLN A 259 14.03 18.96 -7.80
CA GLN A 259 13.74 18.23 -6.58
C GLN A 259 12.78 19.14 -5.80
N GLU A 260 11.59 18.65 -5.46
CA GLU A 260 10.83 19.24 -4.36
C GLU A 260 11.73 19.14 -3.13
N LYS A 261 12.49 20.20 -2.87
CA LYS A 261 13.21 20.38 -1.61
C LYS A 261 12.14 20.33 -0.53
N ASP A 262 12.25 19.39 0.40
CA ASP A 262 11.51 19.47 1.66
C ASP A 262 11.71 20.90 2.21
N GLU A 263 10.63 21.57 2.60
CA GLU A 263 10.66 22.98 3.04
C GLU A 263 11.65 23.21 4.19
N ARG A 264 11.94 22.16 4.97
CA ARG A 264 12.90 22.16 6.08
C ARG A 264 14.25 21.52 5.72
N TYR A 265 14.47 21.10 4.46
CA TYR A 265 15.72 20.48 4.03
C TYR A 265 16.91 21.40 4.25
N ASP A 266 16.81 22.67 3.84
CA ASP A 266 17.92 23.63 3.97
C ASP A 266 18.21 23.94 5.45
N GLU A 267 17.17 23.97 6.31
CA GLU A 267 17.29 24.10 7.78
C GLU A 267 18.02 22.90 8.41
N ILE A 268 17.58 21.68 8.06
CA ILE A 268 18.14 20.44 8.60
C ILE A 268 19.57 20.24 8.09
N LYS A 269 19.84 20.55 6.82
CA LYS A 269 21.18 20.53 6.24
C LYS A 269 22.11 21.48 6.99
N ALA A 270 21.71 22.72 7.25
CA ALA A 270 22.52 23.67 8.00
C ALA A 270 22.87 23.15 9.39
N TRP A 271 21.91 22.53 10.09
CA TRP A 271 22.17 21.89 11.37
C TRP A 271 23.08 20.66 11.27
N VAL A 272 22.88 19.77 10.30
CA VAL A 272 23.73 18.57 10.12
C VAL A 272 25.18 18.95 9.86
N LEU A 273 25.45 20.03 9.12
CA LEU A 273 26.81 20.52 8.87
C LEU A 273 27.55 20.97 10.15
N THR A 274 26.83 21.25 11.25
CA THR A 274 27.43 21.57 12.56
C THR A 274 27.78 20.35 13.40
N GLN A 275 27.48 19.14 12.94
CA GLN A 275 27.64 17.90 13.70
C GLN A 275 28.79 17.06 13.12
N ASP A 276 29.56 16.39 13.99
CA ASP A 276 30.58 15.43 13.52
C ASP A 276 29.96 14.13 12.99
N TYR A 277 28.82 13.73 13.57
CA TYR A 277 28.10 12.50 13.25
C TYR A 277 26.60 12.74 13.25
N ILE A 278 25.87 12.05 12.37
CA ILE A 278 24.42 12.15 12.27
C ILE A 278 23.75 10.79 12.08
N SER A 279 22.53 10.63 12.59
CA SER A 279 21.68 9.46 12.38
C SER A 279 20.24 9.89 12.11
N ILE A 280 19.45 8.99 11.53
CA ILE A 280 18.02 9.21 11.26
C ILE A 280 17.30 9.60 12.56
N ASN A 281 17.56 8.87 13.66
CA ASN A 281 16.96 9.15 14.97
C ASN A 281 17.36 10.53 15.52
N ARG A 282 18.61 10.98 15.33
CA ARG A 282 19.02 12.35 15.71
C ARG A 282 18.25 13.42 14.93
N ILE A 283 17.95 13.18 13.65
CA ILE A 283 17.12 14.08 12.84
C ILE A 283 15.67 14.07 13.35
N GLN A 284 15.10 12.91 13.65
CA GLN A 284 13.74 12.77 14.19
C GLN A 284 13.56 13.55 15.50
N THR A 285 14.42 13.32 16.48
CA THR A 285 14.31 13.89 17.82
C THR A 285 14.55 15.41 17.83
N ASN A 286 15.47 15.90 17.00
CA ASN A 286 15.80 17.34 16.96
C ASN A 286 14.76 18.16 16.18
N PHE A 287 14.13 17.58 15.15
CA PHE A 287 13.19 18.31 14.29
C PHE A 287 11.71 17.93 14.49
N GLY A 288 11.43 17.00 15.42
CA GLY A 288 10.08 16.54 15.75
C GLY A 288 9.37 15.92 14.56
N MET A 289 10.08 15.10 13.78
CA MET A 289 9.58 14.56 12.52
C MET A 289 9.57 13.02 12.51
N GLY A 290 8.61 12.44 11.77
CA GLY A 290 8.46 10.99 11.66
C GLY A 290 9.63 10.30 10.96
N PHE A 291 9.78 8.99 11.19
CA PHE A 291 10.90 8.18 10.70
C PHE A 291 11.06 8.24 9.18
N SER A 292 9.98 8.07 8.43
CA SER A 292 10.00 8.07 6.96
C SER A 292 10.54 9.38 6.39
N ARG A 293 10.13 10.51 6.98
CA ARG A 293 10.60 11.84 6.58
C ARG A 293 12.06 12.07 6.96
N ALA A 294 12.47 11.69 8.17
CA ALA A 294 13.86 11.79 8.61
C ALA A 294 14.80 10.88 7.79
N SER A 295 14.35 9.68 7.44
CA SER A 295 15.08 8.72 6.61
C SER A 295 15.28 9.26 5.19
N ARG A 296 14.23 9.85 4.59
CA ARG A 296 14.33 10.54 3.29
C ARG A 296 15.37 11.66 3.32
N ILE A 297 15.33 12.53 4.33
CA ILE A 297 16.26 13.65 4.45
C ILE A 297 17.69 13.13 4.67
N PHE A 298 17.86 12.11 5.49
CA PHE A 298 19.15 11.47 5.71
C PHE A 298 19.73 10.88 4.42
N ASN A 299 18.91 10.20 3.61
CA ASN A 299 19.34 9.68 2.30
C ASN A 299 19.63 10.82 1.31
N MET A 300 18.85 11.88 1.29
CA MET A 300 19.16 13.08 0.50
C MET A 300 20.49 13.71 0.93
N LEU A 301 20.84 13.69 2.22
CA LEU A 301 22.14 14.19 2.70
C LEU A 301 23.29 13.27 2.27
N LYS A 302 23.06 11.95 2.15
CA LYS A 302 24.02 11.00 1.55
C LYS A 302 24.20 11.23 0.05
N ASP A 303 23.09 11.35 -0.69
CA ASP A 303 23.10 11.58 -2.14
C ASP A 303 23.76 12.91 -2.54
N ASN A 304 23.77 13.88 -1.62
CA ASN A 304 24.44 15.18 -1.79
C ASN A 304 25.86 15.22 -1.17
N ASP A 305 26.46 14.07 -0.86
CA ASP A 305 27.81 13.93 -0.30
C ASP A 305 28.06 14.72 1.01
N ILE A 306 26.99 15.01 1.77
CA ILE A 306 27.08 15.69 3.07
C ILE A 306 27.37 14.69 4.19
N VAL A 307 26.89 13.45 4.04
CA VAL A 307 27.01 12.35 5.01
C VAL A 307 27.62 11.13 4.33
N GLU A 308 28.49 10.41 5.03
CA GLU A 308 29.19 9.25 4.50
C GLU A 308 28.26 8.09 4.12
N SER A 309 28.45 7.56 2.91
CA SER A 309 27.66 6.47 2.33
C SER A 309 27.94 5.10 2.97
N GLY A 310 29.04 4.96 3.73
CA GLY A 310 29.58 3.67 4.19
C GLY A 310 29.36 3.31 5.67
N GLY A 311 28.65 4.11 6.46
CA GLY A 311 28.35 3.78 7.87
C GLY A 311 27.04 3.00 8.02
N GLU A 312 27.07 1.87 8.74
CA GLU A 312 25.87 1.12 9.16
C GLU A 312 24.89 2.06 9.86
N SER A 313 23.65 2.12 9.33
CA SER A 313 22.57 3.03 9.73
C SER A 313 22.14 2.91 11.20
N ASN A 314 22.51 1.82 11.88
CA ASN A 314 22.08 1.47 13.23
C ASN A 314 23.20 1.43 14.29
N SER A 315 24.42 1.90 14.00
CA SER A 315 25.42 2.03 15.08
C SER A 315 25.10 3.24 15.97
N ALA A 316 25.27 3.10 17.30
CA ALA A 316 25.08 4.17 18.28
C ALA A 316 25.93 5.43 18.02
N LYS A 317 26.89 5.38 17.09
CA LYS A 317 27.75 6.49 16.67
C LYS A 317 27.19 7.31 15.50
N GLY A 318 26.27 6.78 14.68
CA GLY A 318 25.79 7.45 13.47
C GLY A 318 26.82 7.52 12.31
N SER A 319 26.42 8.08 11.17
CA SER A 319 27.28 8.29 10.00
C SER A 319 28.05 9.61 10.11
N LYS A 320 29.32 9.63 9.67
CA LYS A 320 30.17 10.83 9.73
C LYS A 320 29.68 11.88 8.74
N VAL A 321 29.70 13.15 9.14
CA VAL A 321 29.43 14.29 8.25
C VAL A 321 30.72 14.64 7.50
N ILE A 322 30.67 14.64 6.18
CA ILE A 322 31.84 14.83 5.30
C ILE A 322 32.09 16.33 5.05
N ALA A 323 31.03 17.12 4.95
CA ALA A 323 31.09 18.52 4.56
C ALA A 323 31.17 19.51 5.74
N SER A 324 31.80 19.14 6.85
CA SER A 324 31.85 19.96 8.08
C SER A 324 32.71 21.24 7.97
N ASP A 325 33.36 21.51 6.83
CA ASP A 325 34.37 22.58 6.71
C ASP A 325 34.20 23.52 5.51
N MET A 326 32.95 23.92 5.19
CA MET A 326 32.68 25.07 4.33
C MET A 326 32.00 26.20 5.12
N ARG A 327 32.77 26.91 5.94
CA ARG A 327 32.46 28.33 6.20
C ARG A 327 32.62 29.09 4.90
N SER A 328 31.66 29.94 4.58
CA SER A 328 31.76 30.81 3.40
C SER A 328 33.06 31.64 3.46
N PRO A 329 33.78 31.84 2.34
CA PRO A 329 34.95 32.74 2.31
C PRO A 329 34.61 34.20 2.68
N GLU A 330 33.32 34.57 2.69
CA GLU A 330 32.85 35.92 3.00
C GLU A 330 32.79 36.19 4.52
N GLU A 331 32.50 35.18 5.35
CA GLU A 331 32.45 35.36 6.82
C GLU A 331 33.85 35.44 7.46
N LYS A 332 34.90 34.92 6.81
CA LYS A 332 36.30 35.08 7.28
C LYS A 332 36.86 36.49 7.07
N ARG A 333 36.20 37.35 6.29
CA ARG A 333 36.67 38.73 6.02
C ARG A 333 36.18 39.75 7.04
N ILE A 334 35.20 39.41 7.88
CA ILE A 334 34.62 40.36 8.84
C ILE A 334 35.43 40.37 10.16
N ASP A 335 36.05 39.27 10.57
CA ASP A 335 36.83 39.19 11.82
C ASP A 335 38.27 39.74 11.73
N ASN A 336 38.78 40.02 10.53
CA ASN A 336 40.18 40.44 10.34
C ASN A 336 40.36 41.96 10.12
N ASN A 337 39.33 42.77 10.35
CA ASN A 337 39.37 44.20 10.05
C ASN A 337 38.83 45.11 11.17
N GLU A 338 39.00 44.71 12.43
CA GLU A 338 39.00 45.65 13.56
C GLU A 338 40.39 45.64 14.22
N TYR A 339 41.19 46.64 13.85
CA TYR A 339 42.33 47.15 14.61
C TYR A 339 41.94 48.49 15.23
#